data_AF-X8DFL4-F1
#
_entry.id   AF-X8DFL4-F1
#
_cell.length_a   1.000
_cell.length_b   1.000
_cell.length_c   1.000
_cell.angle_alpha   90.00
_cell.angle_beta   90.00
_cell.angle_gamma   90.00
#
_symmetry.space_group_name_H-M   'P 1'
#
loop_
_entity.id
_entity.type
_entity.pdbx_description
1 polymer ?
#
loop_
_entity_poly.entity_id
_entity_poly.type
_entity_poly.pdbx_seq_one_letter_code
_entity_poly.pdbx_strand_id
1 'polypeptide(L)'
;MGWSQGPSTWTEMERVLDGRRNPHAPPGDGGDGPAWSRRRQPYEPPPQERGRSVVPYAELHAHSAFSFLDGASLPEEMAQEAARLGLKALAITDHNGFYGVVRFAEAAKELGLPTVFGAELSLGGQGNTEESVHLLVLARGQEGYRRLSRQMSAAHLSGGTPKDRKGKPRFDLDVLTEAAGGTGIS
;
A
#
# COMPACT_ATOMS: atom_id res chain seq x y z
N MET A 1 16.26 9.59 -21.35
CA MET A 1 17.72 9.71 -21.10
C MET A 1 17.99 11.08 -20.50
N GLY A 2 18.73 11.17 -19.38
CA GLY A 2 19.18 12.43 -18.81
C GLY A 2 19.16 12.55 -17.28
N TRP A 3 19.70 11.58 -16.53
CA TRP A 3 19.99 11.73 -15.10
C TRP A 3 21.36 12.42 -14.93
N SER A 4 21.48 13.72 -15.21
CA SER A 4 22.82 14.34 -15.23
C SER A 4 22.91 15.82 -14.87
N GLN A 5 22.02 16.37 -14.06
CA GLN A 5 22.25 17.68 -13.43
C GLN A 5 21.74 17.68 -11.99
N GLY A 6 22.59 17.19 -11.07
CA GLY A 6 22.44 17.52 -9.65
C GLY A 6 22.65 19.03 -9.43
N PRO A 7 22.31 19.57 -8.25
CA PRO A 7 22.46 21.01 -7.96
C PRO A 7 23.89 21.46 -8.25
N SER A 8 24.03 22.53 -9.02
CA SER A 8 25.31 22.98 -9.57
C SER A 8 26.21 23.63 -8.51
N THR A 9 25.63 24.00 -7.37
CA THR A 9 26.31 24.69 -6.27
C THR A 9 25.85 24.23 -4.90
N TRP A 10 26.73 24.37 -3.91
CA TRP A 10 26.45 24.08 -2.49
C TRP A 10 25.22 24.85 -1.96
N THR A 11 25.08 26.12 -2.35
CA THR A 11 23.94 26.96 -1.96
C THR A 11 22.61 26.47 -2.55
N GLU A 12 22.61 25.86 -3.74
CA GLU A 12 21.43 25.22 -4.30
C GLU A 12 21.08 23.93 -3.54
N MET A 13 22.08 23.13 -3.17
CA MET A 13 21.89 21.91 -2.37
C MET A 13 21.34 22.23 -0.97
N GLU A 14 21.87 23.24 -0.28
CA GLU A 14 21.33 23.71 1.02
C GLU A 14 19.90 24.23 0.89
N ARG A 15 19.58 25.01 -0.14
CA ARG A 15 18.22 25.52 -0.38
C ARG A 15 17.21 24.39 -0.56
N VAL A 16 17.63 23.37 -1.29
CA VAL A 16 16.91 22.14 -1.60
C VAL A 16 16.68 21.34 -0.31
N LEU A 17 17.70 21.14 0.52
CA LEU A 17 17.60 20.45 1.81
C LEU A 17 16.80 21.22 2.87
N ASP A 18 16.90 22.55 2.92
CA ASP A 18 16.08 23.42 3.77
C ASP A 18 14.59 23.40 3.35
N GLY A 19 14.29 22.90 2.15
CA GLY A 19 12.93 22.82 1.60
C GLY A 19 12.32 24.19 1.31
N ARG A 20 13.16 25.16 0.90
CA ARG A 20 12.67 26.45 0.39
C ARG A 20 12.15 26.24 -1.03
N ARG A 21 10.90 26.65 -1.28
CA ARG A 21 10.20 26.46 -2.56
C ARG A 21 10.99 27.14 -3.70
N ASN A 22 11.31 26.39 -4.76
CA ASN A 22 11.76 26.99 -6.02
C ASN A 22 10.54 27.55 -6.78
N PRO A 23 10.44 28.88 -7.00
CA PRO A 23 9.32 29.48 -7.73
C PRO A 23 9.22 29.06 -9.20
N HIS A 24 10.31 28.54 -9.77
CA HIS A 24 10.42 28.15 -11.18
C HIS A 24 10.36 26.64 -11.40
N ALA A 25 10.13 25.84 -10.34
CA ALA A 25 9.91 24.41 -10.52
C ALA A 25 8.56 24.17 -11.21
N PRO A 26 8.48 23.27 -12.21
CA PRO A 26 7.19 22.86 -12.77
C PRO A 26 6.28 22.34 -11.66
N PRO A 27 4.95 22.54 -11.75
CA PRO A 27 4.01 21.96 -10.79
C PRO A 27 4.24 20.45 -10.69
N GLY A 28 4.32 19.94 -9.46
CA GLY A 28 4.35 18.50 -9.24
C GLY A 28 3.05 17.88 -9.76
N ASP A 29 3.17 16.86 -10.60
CA ASP A 29 2.06 16.12 -11.20
C ASP A 29 1.39 15.15 -10.21
N GLY A 30 1.86 15.08 -8.96
CA GLY A 30 1.35 14.17 -7.94
C GLY A 30 1.68 12.69 -8.20
N GLY A 31 2.48 12.40 -9.23
CA GLY A 31 3.02 11.09 -9.55
C GLY A 31 4.25 10.73 -8.71
N ASP A 32 4.83 9.57 -8.99
CA ASP A 32 6.02 9.05 -8.28
C ASP A 32 7.34 9.66 -8.79
N GLY A 33 7.27 10.68 -9.66
CA GLY A 33 8.42 11.47 -10.08
C GLY A 33 8.97 12.33 -8.93
N PRO A 34 10.24 12.77 -8.98
CA PRO A 34 10.82 13.62 -7.95
C PRO A 34 10.25 15.04 -8.03
N ALA A 35 8.97 15.19 -7.69
CA ALA A 35 8.30 16.48 -7.51
C ALA A 35 8.54 16.94 -6.08
N TRP A 36 9.37 17.98 -5.92
CA TRP A 36 9.79 18.58 -4.65
C TRP A 36 8.69 19.36 -3.93
N SER A 37 7.47 18.81 -3.82
CA SER A 37 6.44 19.33 -2.93
C SER A 37 6.28 18.42 -1.72
N ARG A 38 6.46 18.99 -0.51
CA ARG A 38 6.23 18.31 0.79
C ARG A 38 4.80 17.77 0.96
N ARG A 39 3.88 18.12 0.06
CA ARG A 39 2.50 17.64 0.01
C ARG A 39 2.23 17.13 -1.39
N ARG A 40 1.69 15.91 -1.46
CA ARG A 40 1.10 15.37 -2.68
C ARG A 40 -0.18 16.16 -2.98
N GLN A 41 -0.47 16.39 -4.26
CA GLN A 41 -1.74 16.99 -4.64
C GLN A 41 -2.90 16.03 -4.33
N PRO A 42 -4.10 16.55 -4.02
CA PRO A 42 -5.30 15.73 -3.98
C PRO A 42 -5.44 14.94 -5.28
N TYR A 43 -5.90 13.70 -5.18
CA TYR A 43 -6.19 12.88 -6.35
C TYR A 43 -7.41 13.44 -7.10
N GLU A 44 -7.28 13.63 -8.40
CA GLU A 44 -8.39 14.00 -9.29
C GLU A 44 -8.65 12.86 -10.28
N PRO A 45 -9.85 12.25 -10.28
CA PRO A 45 -10.13 11.15 -11.18
C PRO A 45 -10.30 11.64 -12.63
N PRO A 46 -9.78 10.92 -13.63
CA PRO A 46 -10.10 11.21 -15.03
C PRO A 46 -11.60 10.95 -15.31
N PRO A 47 -12.19 11.58 -16.34
CA PRO A 47 -13.54 11.23 -16.79
C PRO A 47 -13.62 9.73 -17.12
N GLN A 48 -14.55 9.00 -16.50
CA GLN A 48 -14.73 7.57 -16.72
C GLN A 48 -16.19 7.18 -16.90
N GLU A 49 -16.45 6.35 -17.91
CA GLU A 49 -17.73 5.67 -18.08
C GLU A 49 -17.82 4.49 -17.10
N ARG A 50 -18.80 4.52 -16.20
CA ARG A 50 -19.03 3.44 -15.23
C ARG A 50 -19.83 2.31 -15.90
N GLY A 51 -19.21 1.16 -16.04
CA GLY A 51 -19.88 -0.08 -16.40
C GLY A 51 -20.85 -0.52 -15.31
N ARG A 52 -21.98 -1.12 -15.70
CA ARG A 52 -22.84 -1.85 -14.78
C ARG A 52 -22.52 -3.34 -14.90
N SER A 53 -21.89 -3.90 -13.89
CA SER A 53 -21.79 -5.36 -13.78
C SER A 53 -23.19 -5.96 -13.58
N VAL A 54 -23.50 -7.01 -14.35
CA VAL A 54 -24.75 -7.79 -14.21
C VAL A 54 -24.77 -8.65 -12.95
N VAL A 55 -23.59 -9.02 -12.42
CA VAL A 55 -23.42 -9.78 -11.18
C VAL A 55 -22.63 -8.94 -10.18
N PRO A 56 -23.17 -8.68 -8.97
CA PRO A 56 -22.42 -8.00 -7.92
C PRO A 56 -21.12 -8.77 -7.59
N TYR A 57 -19.97 -8.14 -7.81
CA TYR A 57 -18.65 -8.70 -7.49
C TYR A 57 -17.83 -7.71 -6.66
N ALA A 58 -17.09 -8.21 -5.69
CA ALA A 58 -16.10 -7.46 -4.93
C ALA A 58 -14.78 -8.20 -4.98
N GLU A 59 -13.70 -7.49 -5.30
CA GLU A 59 -12.35 -8.05 -5.27
C GLU A 59 -11.80 -7.92 -3.85
N LEU A 60 -11.40 -9.02 -3.23
CA LEU A 60 -10.94 -9.06 -1.83
C LEU A 60 -9.47 -9.43 -1.68
N HIS A 61 -8.79 -9.74 -2.79
CA HIS A 61 -7.39 -10.10 -2.81
C HIS A 61 -6.69 -9.44 -4.00
N ALA A 62 -6.11 -8.27 -3.75
CA ALA A 62 -5.41 -7.53 -4.79
C ALA A 62 -4.15 -6.83 -4.25
N HIS A 63 -3.08 -6.93 -5.04
CA HIS A 63 -1.77 -6.37 -4.73
C HIS A 63 -1.51 -5.15 -5.59
N SER A 64 -1.15 -4.04 -4.95
CA SER A 64 -0.71 -2.83 -5.64
C SER A 64 0.78 -2.90 -5.95
N ALA A 65 1.29 -1.95 -6.72
CA ALA A 65 2.73 -1.80 -6.99
C ALA A 65 3.61 -1.64 -5.72
N PHE A 66 3.00 -1.44 -4.56
CA PHE A 66 3.71 -1.45 -3.28
C PHE A 66 4.00 -2.86 -2.73
N SER A 67 3.41 -3.89 -3.32
CA SER A 67 3.80 -5.28 -3.14
C SER A 67 5.01 -5.59 -4.02
N PHE A 68 6.21 -5.55 -3.44
CA PHE A 68 7.47 -5.61 -4.18
C PHE A 68 7.59 -6.84 -5.09
N LEU A 69 7.82 -6.60 -6.39
CA LEU A 69 7.92 -7.61 -7.46
C LEU A 69 6.68 -8.52 -7.62
N ASP A 70 5.53 -8.10 -7.08
CA ASP A 70 4.30 -8.90 -7.08
C ASP A 70 3.09 -8.10 -7.60
N GLY A 71 2.98 -6.82 -7.26
CA GLY A 71 1.98 -5.92 -7.85
C GLY A 71 2.57 -5.00 -8.91
N ALA A 72 1.75 -4.65 -9.91
CA ALA A 72 2.18 -3.84 -11.05
C ALA A 72 1.42 -2.49 -11.17
N SER A 73 0.20 -2.41 -10.66
CA SER A 73 -0.66 -1.22 -10.79
C SER A 73 -0.62 -0.34 -9.54
N LEU A 74 -0.64 0.97 -9.74
CA LEU A 74 -0.78 1.91 -8.64
C LEU A 74 -2.17 1.80 -8.00
N PRO A 75 -2.30 2.08 -6.69
CA PRO A 75 -3.60 2.03 -6.00
C PRO A 75 -4.69 2.88 -6.67
N GLU A 76 -4.32 4.02 -7.25
CA GLU A 76 -5.22 4.90 -8.00
C GLU A 76 -5.77 4.22 -9.26
N GLU A 77 -4.89 3.58 -10.05
CA GLU A 77 -5.27 2.87 -11.28
C GLU A 77 -6.19 1.69 -10.96
N MET A 78 -5.91 0.97 -9.87
CA MET A 78 -6.77 -0.11 -9.40
C MET A 78 -8.16 0.40 -8.99
N ALA A 79 -8.24 1.53 -8.28
CA ALA A 79 -9.50 2.14 -7.89
C ALA A 79 -10.29 2.63 -9.11
N GLN A 80 -9.62 3.27 -10.07
CA GLN A 80 -10.20 3.70 -11.35
C GLN A 80 -10.80 2.52 -12.10
N GLU A 81 -10.05 1.42 -12.22
CA GLU A 81 -10.50 0.25 -12.95
C GLU A 81 -11.67 -0.46 -12.24
N ALA A 82 -11.61 -0.57 -10.92
CA ALA A 82 -12.71 -1.11 -10.13
C ALA A 82 -14.00 -0.28 -10.28
N ALA A 83 -13.89 1.05 -10.28
CA ALA A 83 -15.02 1.95 -10.52
C ALA A 83 -15.56 1.82 -11.95
N ARG A 84 -14.67 1.72 -12.95
CA ARG A 84 -15.03 1.51 -14.36
C ARG A 84 -15.76 0.18 -14.57
N LEU A 85 -15.32 -0.89 -13.91
CA LEU A 85 -15.96 -2.20 -13.97
C LEU A 85 -17.27 -2.28 -13.15
N GLY A 86 -17.54 -1.29 -12.30
CA GLY A 86 -18.71 -1.28 -11.43
C GLY A 86 -18.63 -2.29 -10.29
N LEU A 87 -17.43 -2.51 -9.75
CA LEU A 87 -17.23 -3.39 -8.59
C LEU A 87 -18.00 -2.87 -7.37
N LYS A 88 -18.47 -3.80 -6.54
CA LYS A 88 -19.15 -3.50 -5.27
C LYS A 88 -18.19 -3.05 -4.18
N ALA A 89 -16.97 -3.57 -4.20
CA ALA A 89 -15.87 -3.11 -3.37
C ALA A 89 -14.54 -3.58 -3.97
N LEU A 90 -13.46 -2.94 -3.55
CA LEU A 90 -12.10 -3.41 -3.79
C LEU A 90 -11.34 -3.43 -2.45
N ALA A 91 -10.63 -4.52 -2.20
CA ALA A 91 -9.61 -4.62 -1.18
C ALA A 91 -8.22 -4.35 -1.76
N ILE A 92 -7.37 -3.67 -0.99
CA ILE A 92 -5.92 -3.71 -1.19
C ILE A 92 -5.32 -4.52 -0.05
N THR A 93 -4.57 -5.55 -0.41
CA THR A 93 -4.00 -6.56 0.50
C THR A 93 -2.53 -6.77 0.19
N ASP A 94 -1.76 -5.68 0.24
CA ASP A 94 -0.32 -5.72 -0.03
C ASP A 94 0.43 -6.67 0.91
N HIS A 95 1.59 -7.15 0.46
CA HIS A 95 2.44 -8.05 1.26
C HIS A 95 2.94 -7.38 2.53
N ASN A 96 2.61 -7.99 3.66
CA ASN A 96 3.14 -7.68 4.98
C ASN A 96 2.97 -6.19 5.39
N GLY A 97 2.07 -5.43 4.77
CA GLY A 97 2.00 -4.00 5.03
C GLY A 97 0.80 -3.28 4.44
N PHE A 98 0.68 -2.00 4.79
CA PHE A 98 -0.37 -1.08 4.32
C PHE A 98 0.20 0.05 3.47
N TYR A 99 1.17 -0.29 2.62
CA TYR A 99 1.95 0.69 1.88
C TYR A 99 1.10 1.47 0.86
N GLY A 100 0.19 0.80 0.14
CA GLY A 100 -0.72 1.43 -0.82
C GLY A 100 -2.03 1.96 -0.23
N VAL A 101 -2.33 1.70 1.04
CA VAL A 101 -3.69 1.89 1.62
C VAL A 101 -4.15 3.34 1.63
N VAL A 102 -3.27 4.30 1.96
CA VAL A 102 -3.65 5.73 2.01
C VAL A 102 -4.01 6.24 0.62
N ARG A 103 -3.16 5.93 -0.37
CA ARG A 103 -3.37 6.29 -1.78
C ARG A 103 -4.66 5.68 -2.32
N PHE A 104 -4.90 4.42 -2.01
CA PHE A 104 -6.13 3.73 -2.36
C PHE A 104 -7.36 4.42 -1.75
N ALA A 105 -7.32 4.71 -0.44
CA ALA A 105 -8.44 5.31 0.28
C ALA A 105 -8.81 6.70 -0.27
N GLU A 106 -7.81 7.52 -0.60
CA GLU A 106 -8.01 8.83 -1.23
C GLU A 106 -8.67 8.68 -2.61
N ALA A 107 -8.14 7.82 -3.48
CA ALA A 107 -8.70 7.62 -4.81
C ALA A 107 -10.11 7.02 -4.80
N ALA A 108 -10.33 6.00 -3.96
CA ALA A 108 -11.61 5.34 -3.82
C ALA A 108 -12.70 6.29 -3.30
N LYS A 109 -12.34 7.22 -2.40
CA LYS A 109 -13.26 8.26 -1.92
C LYS A 109 -13.74 9.16 -3.06
N GLU A 110 -12.85 9.66 -3.90
CA GLU A 110 -13.21 10.51 -5.04
C GLU A 110 -14.05 9.76 -6.10
N LEU A 111 -13.82 8.46 -6.24
CA LEU A 111 -14.58 7.59 -7.15
C LEU A 111 -15.90 7.07 -6.54
N GLY A 112 -16.13 7.24 -5.24
CA GLY A 112 -17.26 6.64 -4.53
C GLY A 112 -17.22 5.10 -4.53
N LEU A 113 -16.02 4.52 -4.57
CA LEU A 113 -15.79 3.07 -4.54
C LEU A 113 -15.73 2.59 -3.08
N PRO A 114 -16.57 1.62 -2.66
CA PRO A 114 -16.45 1.03 -1.34
C PRO A 114 -15.11 0.28 -1.17
N THR A 115 -14.47 0.44 -0.03
CA THR A 115 -13.14 -0.10 0.24
C THR A 115 -13.15 -1.19 1.30
N VAL A 116 -12.21 -2.13 1.16
CA VAL A 116 -11.80 -3.07 2.20
C VAL A 116 -10.29 -2.91 2.38
N PHE A 117 -9.81 -2.98 3.63
CA PHE A 117 -8.38 -2.89 3.92
C PHE A 117 -7.91 -4.21 4.54
N GLY A 118 -6.75 -4.67 4.11
CA GLY A 118 -6.14 -5.90 4.61
C GLY A 118 -4.69 -6.00 4.20
N ALA A 119 -4.08 -7.15 4.48
CA ALA A 119 -2.73 -7.46 4.07
C ALA A 119 -2.64 -8.97 3.81
N GLU A 120 -1.78 -9.36 2.89
CA GLU A 120 -1.35 -10.74 2.78
C GLU A 120 -0.08 -10.92 3.63
N LEU A 121 -0.15 -11.81 4.62
CA LEU A 121 0.93 -12.06 5.57
C LEU A 121 1.67 -13.34 5.22
N SER A 122 3.00 -13.27 5.16
CA SER A 122 3.84 -14.45 4.96
C SER A 122 4.10 -15.17 6.30
N LEU A 123 3.52 -16.36 6.47
CA LEU A 123 3.74 -17.26 7.59
C LEU A 123 4.79 -18.32 7.23
N GLY A 124 5.64 -18.68 8.18
CA GLY A 124 6.66 -19.72 7.97
C GLY A 124 7.78 -19.33 7.00
N GLY A 125 8.71 -20.26 6.76
CA GLY A 125 9.91 -20.04 5.94
C GLY A 125 11.19 -19.89 6.77
N GLN A 126 11.63 -20.93 7.46
CA GLN A 126 13.00 -20.99 7.96
C GLN A 126 13.96 -21.46 6.86
N GLY A 127 14.82 -20.54 6.37
CA GLY A 127 15.85 -20.86 5.37
C GLY A 127 15.31 -21.09 3.95
N ASN A 128 16.18 -21.54 3.05
CA ASN A 128 15.89 -21.72 1.61
C ASN A 128 14.99 -22.92 1.27
N THR A 129 14.44 -23.61 2.28
CA THR A 129 13.82 -24.95 2.11
C THR A 129 12.40 -25.07 2.66
N GLU A 130 11.91 -24.07 3.39
CA GLU A 130 10.52 -24.10 3.88
C GLU A 130 9.63 -23.20 3.02
N GLU A 131 8.49 -23.75 2.61
CA GLU A 131 7.45 -23.02 1.90
C GLU A 131 6.84 -21.95 2.83
N SER A 132 6.80 -20.70 2.36
CA SER A 132 6.03 -19.65 3.01
C SER A 132 4.55 -19.82 2.69
N VAL A 133 3.73 -19.89 3.72
CA VAL A 133 2.27 -19.89 3.58
C VAL A 133 1.79 -18.45 3.58
N HIS A 134 0.91 -18.10 2.65
CA HIS A 134 0.33 -16.77 2.56
C HIS A 134 -1.04 -16.75 3.24
N LEU A 135 -1.21 -15.85 4.22
CA LEU A 135 -2.47 -15.66 4.95
C LEU A 135 -3.07 -14.30 4.62
N LEU A 136 -4.22 -14.30 3.97
CA LEU A 136 -5.02 -13.11 3.73
C LEU A 136 -5.74 -12.68 5.01
N VAL A 137 -5.48 -11.46 5.48
CA VAL A 137 -6.14 -10.90 6.66
C VAL A 137 -6.87 -9.60 6.30
N LEU A 138 -8.18 -9.58 6.50
CA LEU A 138 -9.01 -8.40 6.26
C LEU A 138 -9.35 -7.69 7.58
N ALA A 139 -9.11 -6.39 7.62
CA ALA A 139 -9.40 -5.55 8.77
C ALA A 139 -10.88 -5.19 8.85
N ARG A 140 -11.59 -5.72 9.86
CA ARG A 140 -12.98 -5.32 10.15
C ARG A 140 -13.02 -4.01 10.94
N GLY A 141 -13.31 -2.92 10.23
CA GLY A 141 -13.44 -1.59 10.82
C GLY A 141 -12.12 -1.03 11.38
N GLN A 142 -12.21 0.09 12.08
CA GLN A 142 -11.03 0.80 12.59
C GLN A 142 -10.23 -0.01 13.61
N GLU A 143 -10.92 -0.78 14.47
CA GLU A 143 -10.27 -1.60 15.48
C GLU A 143 -9.53 -2.80 14.87
N GLY A 144 -10.13 -3.46 13.87
CA GLY A 144 -9.44 -4.50 13.11
C GLY A 144 -8.18 -3.97 12.41
N TYR A 145 -8.27 -2.78 11.82
CA TYR A 145 -7.13 -2.12 11.18
C TYR A 145 -6.01 -1.81 12.19
N ARG A 146 -6.37 -1.29 13.37
CA ARG A 146 -5.43 -0.99 14.45
C ARG A 146 -4.69 -2.24 14.92
N ARG A 147 -5.41 -3.34 15.13
CA ARG A 147 -4.85 -4.62 15.56
C ARG A 147 -3.90 -5.20 14.52
N LEU A 148 -4.32 -5.24 13.26
CA LEU A 148 -3.48 -5.75 12.17
C LEU A 148 -2.23 -4.88 11.98
N SER A 149 -2.37 -3.55 12.00
CA SER A 149 -1.24 -2.61 11.95
C SER A 149 -0.23 -2.89 13.08
N ARG A 150 -0.71 -3.09 14.31
CA ARG A 150 0.15 -3.40 15.46
C ARG A 150 0.92 -4.71 15.28
N GLN A 151 0.26 -5.75 14.78
CA GLN A 151 0.90 -7.05 14.55
C GLN A 151 1.96 -6.97 13.45
N MET A 152 1.67 -6.29 12.34
CA MET A 152 2.66 -6.05 11.30
C MET A 152 3.85 -5.24 11.81
N SER A 153 3.63 -4.18 12.59
CA SER A 153 4.73 -3.42 13.21
C SER A 153 5.60 -4.30 14.12
N ALA A 154 4.99 -5.14 14.97
CA ALA A 154 5.73 -6.05 15.84
C ALA A 154 6.54 -7.09 15.06
N ALA A 155 5.96 -7.65 13.99
CA ALA A 155 6.64 -8.59 13.10
C ALA A 155 7.86 -7.96 12.40
N HIS A 156 7.75 -6.70 11.98
CA HIS A 156 8.87 -5.96 11.36
C HIS A 156 9.98 -5.66 12.36
N LEU A 157 9.65 -5.37 13.62
CA LEU A 157 10.64 -5.06 14.67
C LEU A 157 11.34 -6.32 15.21
N SER A 158 10.66 -7.47 15.21
CA SER A 158 11.22 -8.75 15.67
C SER A 158 12.02 -9.48 14.58
N GLY A 159 11.80 -9.15 13.30
CA GLY A 159 12.53 -9.70 12.16
C GLY A 159 13.97 -9.19 12.07
N GLY A 160 14.86 -9.61 12.98
CA GLY A 160 16.29 -9.37 12.84
C GLY A 160 17.18 -9.79 14.02
N THR A 161 17.89 -10.91 13.87
CA THR A 161 19.29 -10.99 14.33
C THR A 161 20.22 -11.16 13.14
N PRO A 162 21.51 -10.74 13.20
CA PRO A 162 22.43 -10.79 12.06
C PRO A 162 22.67 -12.18 11.43
N LYS A 163 22.33 -13.26 12.14
CA LYS A 163 22.38 -14.64 11.62
C LYS A 163 21.16 -15.01 10.77
N ASP A 164 20.04 -14.32 10.98
CA ASP A 164 18.81 -14.48 10.21
C ASP A 164 18.93 -13.62 8.94
N ARG A 165 19.29 -14.25 7.83
CA ARG A 165 19.40 -13.60 6.52
C ARG A 165 18.12 -12.78 6.21
N LYS A 166 18.32 -11.47 6.06
CA LYS A 166 17.42 -10.44 5.48
C LYS A 166 16.01 -10.36 6.08
N GLY A 167 15.85 -9.62 7.18
CA GLY A 167 14.79 -8.61 7.40
C GLY A 167 13.33 -8.90 7.01
N LYS A 168 12.92 -10.16 6.85
CA LYS A 168 11.53 -10.51 6.54
C LYS A 168 10.73 -10.51 7.84
N PRO A 169 9.57 -9.83 7.88
CA PRO A 169 8.70 -9.85 9.05
C PRO A 169 8.23 -11.29 9.31
N ARG A 170 8.21 -11.69 10.58
CA ARG A 170 7.75 -13.02 11.00
C ARG A 170 6.41 -12.89 11.70
N PHE A 171 5.46 -13.69 11.26
CA PHE A 171 4.12 -13.73 11.81
C PHE A 171 3.86 -15.09 12.45
N ASP A 172 3.26 -15.05 13.65
CA ASP A 172 2.82 -16.23 14.39
C ASP A 172 1.29 -16.30 14.31
N LEU A 173 0.76 -17.44 13.89
CA LEU A 173 -0.67 -17.62 13.66
C LEU A 173 -1.49 -17.54 14.96
N ASP A 174 -0.95 -18.03 16.07
CA ASP A 174 -1.64 -18.02 17.37
C ASP A 174 -1.74 -16.58 17.87
N VAL A 175 -0.65 -15.81 17.77
CA VAL A 175 -0.62 -14.38 18.13
C VAL A 175 -1.59 -13.57 17.27
N LEU A 176 -1.66 -13.86 15.97
CA LEU A 176 -2.62 -13.21 15.06
C LEU A 176 -4.07 -13.54 15.43
N THR A 177 -4.35 -14.79 15.79
CA THR A 177 -5.69 -15.26 16.16
C THR A 177 -6.16 -14.62 17.47
N GLU A 178 -5.30 -14.57 18.49
CA GLU A 178 -5.57 -13.86 19.74
C GLU A 178 -5.85 -12.37 19.50
N ALA A 179 -5.04 -11.72 18.66
CA ALA A 179 -5.19 -10.32 18.31
C ALA A 179 -6.47 -10.03 17.51
N ALA A 180 -6.93 -10.97 16.69
CA ALA A 180 -8.19 -10.84 15.96
C ALA A 180 -9.41 -10.70 16.89
N GLY A 181 -9.28 -11.10 18.17
CA GLY A 181 -10.30 -10.94 19.19
C GLY A 181 -11.50 -11.86 19.02
N GLY A 182 -11.29 -13.05 18.43
CA GLY A 182 -12.25 -14.15 18.47
C GLY A 182 -13.62 -13.82 17.88
N THR A 183 -13.68 -13.62 16.56
CA THR A 183 -14.77 -14.22 15.79
C THR A 183 -14.13 -14.98 14.65
N GLY A 184 -13.57 -16.14 14.98
CA GLY A 184 -13.38 -17.18 13.97
C GLY A 184 -14.71 -17.38 13.24
N ILE A 185 -14.63 -17.63 11.94
CA ILE A 185 -15.79 -17.97 11.13
C ILE A 185 -16.46 -19.18 11.80
N SER A 186 -17.58 -18.93 12.48
CA SER A 186 -18.54 -19.93 12.92
C SER A 186 -19.64 -20.05 11.88
#